data_AF-A0A4V2LNX7-F1
#
_entry.id   AF-A0A4V2LNX7-F1
#
_cell.length_a   1.000
_cell.length_b   1.000
_cell.length_c   1.000
_cell.angle_alpha   90.00
_cell.angle_beta   90.00
_cell.angle_gamma   90.00
#
_symmetry.space_group_name_H-M   'P 1'
#
loop_
_entity.id
_entity.type
_entity.pdbx_description
1 polymer ?
#
loop_
_entity_poly.entity_id
_entity_poly.type
_entity_poly.pdbx_seq_one_letter_code
_entity_poly.pdbx_strand_id
1 'polypeptide(L)'
;MTLRQNVAISTILSDEVPNAQTDLMAALYGLHFKVKPLILNMALQSSSTSKQLIWVEQSQNMKVDEFVTALNKIIQYFEIDPFCTIRIDNGQAEVCINHQQQQSHYDISTDQIEQYLQERFYSLCIPPAGQAYHVEIDAGYISALEPQTNLGKMARDLRIKSILEKMK
;
A
#
# COMPACT_ATOMS: atom_id res chain seq x y z
N MET A 1 -5.73 3.23 26.78
CA MET A 1 -6.25 2.91 25.43
C MET A 1 -5.08 2.41 24.61
N THR A 2 -5.03 1.11 24.32
CA THR A 2 -3.91 0.46 23.65
C THR A 2 -4.15 0.51 22.14
N LEU A 3 -3.53 1.46 21.45
CA LEU A 3 -3.54 1.53 19.99
C LEU A 3 -2.47 0.56 19.47
N ARG A 4 -2.87 -0.67 19.12
CA ARG A 4 -2.05 -1.57 18.30
C ARG A 4 -2.42 -1.33 16.85
N GLN A 5 -1.54 -0.68 16.09
CA GLN A 5 -1.69 -0.49 14.64
C GLN A 5 -0.37 -0.86 13.99
N ASN A 6 -0.21 -2.11 13.55
CA ASN A 6 0.94 -2.48 12.72
C ASN A 6 0.57 -2.23 11.25
N VAL A 7 1.35 -1.44 10.51
CA VAL A 7 1.00 -0.99 9.16
C VAL A 7 2.07 -1.43 8.15
N ALA A 8 1.97 -2.67 7.66
CA ALA A 8 2.86 -3.13 6.60
C ALA A 8 2.45 -2.51 5.26
N ILE A 9 3.30 -1.65 4.70
CA ILE A 9 3.11 -0.99 3.41
C ILE A 9 3.71 -1.86 2.31
N SER A 10 3.20 -1.75 1.10
CA SER A 10 3.80 -2.36 -0.08
C SER A 10 3.39 -1.52 -1.28
N THR A 11 4.35 -0.82 -1.88
CA THR A 11 4.10 -0.06 -3.12
C THR A 11 4.21 -1.00 -4.31
N ILE A 12 3.14 -1.15 -5.09
CA ILE A 12 3.18 -1.90 -6.35
C ILE A 12 3.49 -0.94 -7.49
N LEU A 13 4.57 -1.24 -8.20
CA LEU A 13 4.90 -0.72 -9.51
C LEU A 13 4.31 -1.70 -10.53
N SER A 14 3.23 -1.34 -11.22
CA SER A 14 2.65 -2.19 -12.27
C SER A 14 2.37 -1.35 -13.51
N ASP A 15 3.38 -1.20 -14.37
CA ASP A 15 3.23 -0.51 -15.65
C ASP A 15 2.63 -1.39 -16.77
N GLU A 16 2.30 -2.69 -16.56
CA GLU A 16 1.99 -3.56 -17.72
C GLU A 16 0.70 -4.39 -17.74
N VAL A 17 -0.14 -4.47 -16.68
CA VAL A 17 -1.41 -5.23 -16.77
C VAL A 17 -2.56 -4.59 -15.95
N PRO A 18 -3.58 -3.98 -16.59
CA PRO A 18 -4.75 -3.40 -15.89
C PRO A 18 -5.49 -4.39 -14.98
N ASN A 19 -5.46 -5.68 -15.34
CA ASN A 19 -6.08 -6.74 -14.56
C ASN A 19 -5.32 -7.07 -13.27
N ALA A 20 -3.98 -7.00 -13.26
CA ALA A 20 -3.18 -7.36 -12.09
C ALA A 20 -3.42 -6.41 -10.91
N GLN A 21 -3.51 -5.10 -11.17
CA GLN A 21 -3.82 -4.11 -10.14
C GLN A 21 -5.26 -4.27 -9.61
N THR A 22 -6.22 -4.53 -10.49
CA THR A 22 -7.63 -4.78 -10.12
C THR A 22 -7.77 -6.06 -9.29
N ASP A 23 -7.07 -7.13 -9.67
CA ASP A 23 -7.06 -8.41 -8.94
C ASP A 23 -6.39 -8.27 -7.58
N LEU A 24 -5.27 -7.55 -7.51
CA LEU A 24 -4.59 -7.26 -6.26
C LEU A 24 -5.51 -6.52 -5.29
N MET A 25 -6.17 -5.46 -5.77
CA MET A 25 -7.11 -4.70 -4.93
C MET A 25 -8.28 -5.56 -4.47
N ALA A 26 -8.83 -6.40 -5.36
CA ALA A 26 -9.86 -7.37 -4.97
C ALA A 26 -9.34 -8.32 -3.88
N ALA A 27 -8.12 -8.86 -4.00
CA ALA A 27 -7.53 -9.72 -2.96
C ALA A 27 -7.39 -8.99 -1.62
N LEU A 28 -6.85 -7.76 -1.62
CA LEU A 28 -6.67 -6.95 -0.42
C LEU A 28 -8.01 -6.64 0.26
N TYR A 29 -9.05 -6.27 -0.51
CA TYR A 29 -10.39 -6.04 0.03
C TYR A 29 -11.05 -7.33 0.52
N GLY A 30 -10.84 -8.45 -0.18
CA GLY A 30 -11.35 -9.76 0.19
C GLY A 30 -10.80 -10.27 1.52
N LEU A 31 -9.59 -9.87 1.87
CA LEU A 31 -8.97 -10.13 3.18
C LEU A 31 -9.32 -9.08 4.23
N HIS A 32 -10.25 -8.17 3.91
CA HIS A 32 -10.72 -7.09 4.76
C HIS A 32 -9.61 -6.15 5.23
N PHE A 33 -8.56 -5.95 4.43
CA PHE A 33 -7.54 -4.96 4.75
C PHE A 33 -8.08 -3.54 4.53
N LYS A 34 -7.53 -2.58 5.26
CA LYS A 34 -7.78 -1.17 4.98
C LYS A 34 -6.78 -0.70 3.94
N VAL A 35 -7.27 -0.44 2.73
CA VAL A 35 -6.44 -0.06 1.58
C VAL A 35 -6.68 1.39 1.20
N LYS A 36 -5.60 2.14 1.00
CA LYS A 36 -5.63 3.51 0.48
C LYS A 36 -4.75 3.58 -0.77
N PRO A 37 -5.35 3.70 -1.96
CA PRO A 37 -4.64 4.10 -3.16
C PRO A 37 -4.14 5.53 -3.00
N LEU A 38 -2.85 5.76 -3.26
CA LEU A 38 -2.21 7.07 -3.13
C LEU A 38 -1.60 7.49 -4.46
N ILE A 39 -1.60 8.79 -4.72
CA ILE A 39 -0.81 9.41 -5.79
C ILE A 39 0.27 10.25 -5.11
N LEU A 40 1.52 9.93 -5.42
CA LEU A 40 2.68 10.74 -5.07
C LEU A 40 2.98 11.69 -6.25
N ASN A 41 2.99 12.98 -5.98
CA ASN A 41 3.26 14.05 -6.92
C ASN A 41 4.39 14.96 -6.41
N MET A 42 5.03 15.70 -7.31
CA MET A 42 5.85 16.86 -6.92
C MET A 42 4.97 18.10 -6.77
N ALA A 43 5.13 18.85 -5.68
CA ALA A 43 4.20 19.89 -5.25
C ALA A 43 3.94 21.05 -6.24
N LEU A 44 4.79 21.25 -7.27
CA LEU A 44 4.66 22.37 -8.22
C LEU A 44 4.53 21.99 -9.69
N GLN A 45 4.57 20.70 -10.06
CA GLN A 45 4.43 20.29 -11.46
C GLN A 45 3.25 19.34 -11.62
N SER A 46 2.12 19.91 -12.05
CA SER A 46 0.89 19.18 -12.35
C SER A 46 0.96 18.26 -13.57
N SER A 47 2.14 18.01 -14.17
CA SER A 47 2.17 17.48 -15.54
C SER A 47 3.34 16.62 -16.02
N SER A 48 4.11 15.89 -15.18
CA SER A 48 4.99 14.87 -15.83
C SER A 48 5.42 13.63 -15.05
N THR A 49 5.45 13.62 -13.72
CA THR A 49 5.84 12.40 -12.99
C THR A 49 5.00 12.25 -11.72
N SER A 50 3.90 11.50 -11.85
CA SER A 50 3.15 11.00 -10.70
C SER A 50 3.49 9.53 -10.48
N LYS A 51 3.46 9.09 -9.23
CA LYS A 51 3.64 7.68 -8.88
C LYS A 51 2.45 7.18 -8.09
N GLN A 52 1.79 6.14 -8.60
CA GLN A 52 0.76 5.45 -7.84
C GLN A 52 1.42 4.57 -6.77
N LEU A 53 0.92 4.67 -5.55
CA LEU A 53 1.30 3.82 -4.42
C LEU A 53 0.04 3.15 -3.86
N ILE A 54 0.18 1.97 -3.26
CA ILE A 54 -0.91 1.29 -2.56
C ILE A 54 -0.50 1.19 -1.10
N TRP A 55 -1.28 1.80 -0.22
CA TRP A 55 -1.06 1.75 1.22
C TRP A 55 -2.01 0.74 1.84
N VAL A 56 -1.46 -0.23 2.59
CA VAL A 56 -2.23 -1.32 3.20
C VAL A 56 -2.04 -1.24 4.71
N GLU A 57 -3.14 -1.22 5.45
CA GLU A 57 -3.16 -1.19 6.91
C GLU A 57 -3.82 -2.45 7.48
N GLN A 58 -3.28 -2.94 8.60
CA GLN A 58 -3.93 -3.95 9.42
C GLN A 58 -5.31 -3.44 9.87
N SER A 59 -6.32 -4.28 9.70
CA SER A 59 -7.66 -3.99 10.21
C SER A 59 -7.74 -4.14 11.73
N GLN A 60 -8.57 -3.31 12.38
CA GLN A 60 -8.68 -3.23 13.85
C GLN A 60 -8.97 -4.58 14.53
N ASN A 61 -9.67 -5.48 13.84
CA ASN A 61 -10.09 -6.78 14.36
C ASN A 61 -9.19 -7.95 13.96
N MET A 62 -8.11 -7.70 13.23
CA MET A 62 -7.18 -8.73 12.75
C MET A 62 -5.98 -8.83 13.67
N LYS A 63 -5.45 -10.03 13.93
CA LYS A 63 -4.16 -10.16 14.64
C LYS A 63 -2.99 -9.83 13.72
N VAL A 64 -1.86 -9.44 14.31
CA VAL A 64 -0.64 -9.08 13.57
C VAL A 64 -0.13 -10.26 12.76
N ASP A 65 0.00 -11.44 13.37
CA ASP A 65 0.51 -12.63 12.69
C ASP A 65 -0.43 -13.07 11.55
N GLU A 66 -1.74 -12.93 11.74
CA GLU A 66 -2.74 -13.21 10.69
C GLU A 66 -2.57 -12.22 9.53
N PHE A 67 -2.40 -10.93 9.83
CA PHE A 67 -2.18 -9.89 8.83
C PHE A 67 -0.90 -10.12 8.04
N VAL A 68 0.23 -10.35 8.72
CA VAL A 68 1.52 -10.62 8.09
C VAL A 68 1.46 -11.88 7.22
N THR A 69 0.86 -12.95 7.73
CA THR A 69 0.71 -14.21 6.97
C THR A 69 -0.14 -14.00 5.71
N ALA A 70 -1.27 -13.30 5.84
CA ALA A 70 -2.19 -13.05 4.74
C ALA A 70 -1.59 -12.09 3.69
N LEU A 71 -0.89 -11.05 4.14
CA LEU A 71 -0.18 -10.12 3.26
C LEU A 71 0.96 -10.81 2.52
N ASN A 72 1.75 -11.67 3.18
CA ASN A 72 2.80 -12.44 2.53
C ASN A 72 2.28 -13.35 1.43
N LYS A 73 1.08 -13.94 1.60
CA LYS A 73 0.44 -14.71 0.53
C LYS A 73 0.08 -13.85 -0.68
N ILE A 74 -0.42 -12.64 -0.46
CA ILE A 74 -0.69 -11.67 -1.54
C ILE A 74 0.62 -11.32 -2.24
N ILE A 75 1.65 -10.96 -1.48
CA ILE A 75 2.96 -10.58 -2.01
C ILE A 75 3.53 -11.70 -2.89
N GLN A 76 3.47 -12.95 -2.43
CA GLN A 76 3.94 -14.11 -3.21
C GLN A 76 3.10 -14.36 -4.46
N TYR A 77 1.77 -14.37 -4.33
CA TYR A 77 0.87 -14.68 -5.44
C TYR A 77 0.93 -13.65 -6.56
N PHE A 78 1.08 -12.37 -6.22
CA PHE A 78 1.18 -11.27 -7.17
C PHE A 78 2.63 -10.90 -7.52
N GLU A 79 3.61 -11.66 -7.02
CA GLU A 79 5.06 -11.42 -7.21
C GLU A 79 5.46 -9.97 -6.90
N ILE A 80 4.93 -9.42 -5.81
CA ILE A 80 5.17 -8.05 -5.39
C ILE A 80 6.51 -7.96 -4.66
N ASP A 81 7.31 -6.95 -4.99
CA ASP A 81 8.46 -6.56 -4.18
C ASP A 81 8.07 -5.38 -3.26
N PRO A 82 7.89 -5.60 -1.94
CA PRO A 82 7.41 -4.55 -1.04
C PRO A 82 8.47 -3.47 -0.83
N PHE A 83 8.19 -2.29 -1.37
CA PHE A 83 9.14 -1.17 -1.38
C PHE A 83 9.43 -0.55 0.00
N CYS A 84 8.44 -0.53 0.90
CA CYS A 84 8.60 0.01 2.26
C CYS A 84 7.63 -0.69 3.20
N THR A 85 8.05 -1.03 4.41
CA THR A 85 7.22 -1.62 5.47
C THR A 85 7.40 -0.83 6.76
N ILE A 86 6.31 -0.62 7.53
CA ILE A 86 6.35 0.14 8.78
C ILE A 86 5.71 -0.68 9.91
N ARG A 87 6.49 -1.07 10.90
CA ARG A 87 5.97 -1.77 12.08
C ARG A 87 5.92 -0.80 13.25
N ILE A 88 4.76 -0.63 13.87
CA ILE A 88 4.58 0.29 14.99
C ILE A 88 4.29 -0.51 16.25
N ASP A 89 5.13 -0.36 17.26
CA ASP A 89 4.94 -0.94 18.57
C ASP A 89 5.22 0.11 19.67
N ASN A 90 4.26 0.31 20.56
CA ASN A 90 4.36 1.20 21.71
C ASN A 90 4.94 2.61 21.44
N GLY A 91 4.52 3.25 20.34
CA GLY A 91 4.96 4.62 19.99
C GLY A 91 6.32 4.69 19.29
N GLN A 92 6.98 3.55 19.10
CA GLN A 92 8.13 3.39 18.22
C GLN A 92 7.70 2.77 16.89
N ALA A 93 8.40 3.14 15.83
CA ALA A 93 8.18 2.67 14.48
C ALA A 93 9.49 2.16 13.90
N GLU A 94 9.49 0.90 13.48
CA GLU A 94 10.52 0.30 12.66
C GLU A 94 10.13 0.50 11.20
N VAL A 95 10.93 1.25 10.45
CA VAL A 95 10.72 1.51 9.03
C VAL A 95 11.80 0.79 8.23
N CYS A 96 11.37 -0.10 7.35
CA CYS A 96 12.24 -0.84 6.45
C CYS A 96 11.93 -0.44 5.01
N ILE A 97 12.94 0.08 4.29
CA ILE A 97 12.84 0.45 2.87
C ILE A 97 13.72 -0.49 2.04
N ASN A 98 13.14 -1.11 1.02
CA ASN A 98 13.81 -1.97 0.07
C ASN A 98 13.95 -1.24 -1.28
N HIS A 99 15.17 -0.92 -1.70
CA HIS A 99 15.41 -0.28 -3.00
C HIS A 99 16.71 -0.81 -3.61
N GLN A 100 16.65 -1.27 -4.87
CA GLN A 100 17.82 -1.78 -5.61
C GLN A 100 18.67 -2.80 -4.84
N GLN A 101 18.02 -3.79 -4.19
CA GLN A 101 18.67 -4.83 -3.37
C GLN A 101 19.38 -4.31 -2.11
N GLN A 102 19.21 -3.05 -1.75
CA GLN A 102 19.65 -2.49 -0.48
C GLN A 102 18.44 -2.35 0.45
N GLN A 103 18.59 -2.87 1.66
CA GLN A 103 17.60 -2.77 2.72
C GLN A 103 18.12 -1.79 3.76
N SER A 104 17.32 -0.76 4.04
CA SER A 104 17.63 0.21 5.10
C SER A 104 16.62 0.07 6.23
N HIS A 105 17.10 0.03 7.47
CA HIS A 105 16.31 -0.15 8.69
C HIS A 105 16.47 1.05 9.60
N TYR A 106 15.36 1.57 10.12
CA TYR A 106 15.34 2.73 10.99
C TYR A 106 14.32 2.56 12.12
N ASP A 107 14.77 2.81 13.34
CA ASP A 107 13.90 2.94 14.51
C ASP A 107 13.66 4.42 14.78
N ILE A 108 12.42 4.85 14.64
CA ILE A 108 12.00 6.24 14.82
C ILE A 108 10.75 6.34 15.70
N SER A 109 10.50 7.52 16.25
CA SER A 109 9.24 7.77 16.95
C SER A 109 8.08 7.87 15.96
N THR A 110 6.90 7.39 16.35
CA THR A 110 5.71 7.36 15.47
C THR A 110 5.29 8.73 14.91
N ASP A 111 5.51 9.80 15.65
CA ASP A 111 5.26 11.19 15.22
C ASP A 111 6.22 11.68 14.12
N GLN A 112 7.35 10.99 13.93
CA GLN A 112 8.36 11.35 12.93
C GLN A 112 8.20 10.60 11.60
N ILE A 113 7.29 9.62 11.52
CA ILE A 113 7.12 8.76 10.34
C ILE A 113 6.87 9.60 9.08
N GLU A 114 5.97 10.58 9.14
CA GLU A 114 5.61 11.37 7.97
C GLU A 114 6.79 12.16 7.42
N GLN A 115 7.52 12.87 8.30
CA GLN A 115 8.72 13.60 7.92
C GLN A 115 9.80 12.65 7.37
N TYR A 116 9.97 11.49 8.01
CA TYR A 116 10.92 10.49 7.57
C TYR A 116 10.60 9.98 6.15
N LEU A 117 9.33 9.68 5.86
CA LEU A 117 8.91 9.24 4.53
C LEU A 117 9.15 10.33 3.47
N GLN A 118 8.92 11.60 3.81
CA GLN A 118 9.21 12.75 2.95
C GLN A 118 10.69 12.82 2.56
N GLU A 119 11.59 12.66 3.51
CA GLU A 119 13.03 12.81 3.28
C GLU A 119 13.67 11.59 2.62
N ARG A 120 13.23 10.38 2.99
CA ARG A 120 13.96 9.13 2.70
C ARG A 120 13.26 8.19 1.74
N PHE A 121 11.93 8.20 1.70
CA PHE A 121 11.17 7.24 0.92
C PHE A 121 10.69 7.83 -0.41
N TYR A 122 10.02 8.99 -0.39
CA TYR A 122 9.44 9.56 -1.61
C TYR A 122 10.49 9.94 -2.65
N SER A 123 11.69 10.31 -2.22
CA SER A 123 12.84 10.58 -3.09
C SER A 123 13.37 9.37 -3.84
N LEU A 124 13.07 8.17 -3.36
CA LEU A 124 13.37 6.92 -4.06
C LEU A 124 12.25 6.53 -5.03
N CYS A 125 11.01 7.01 -4.81
CA CYS A 125 9.88 6.77 -5.71
C CYS A 125 9.89 7.69 -6.94
N ILE A 126 10.21 8.97 -6.73
CA ILE A 126 10.25 10.00 -7.76
C ILE A 126 11.52 10.84 -7.54
N PRO A 127 12.39 11.00 -8.55
CA PRO A 127 13.65 11.73 -8.41
C PRO A 127 13.43 13.15 -7.83
N PRO A 128 14.24 13.58 -6.86
CA PRO A 128 14.08 14.89 -6.25
C PRO A 128 14.44 16.00 -7.26
N ALA A 129 13.47 16.87 -7.57
CA ALA A 129 13.68 18.09 -8.35
C ALA A 129 13.96 19.33 -7.46
N GLY A 130 14.40 19.12 -6.21
CA GLY A 130 14.58 20.19 -5.21
C GLY A 130 13.28 20.74 -4.64
N GLN A 131 12.19 19.97 -4.70
CA GLN A 131 10.85 20.35 -4.23
C GLN A 131 10.29 19.32 -3.25
N ALA A 132 9.33 19.73 -2.43
CA ALA A 132 8.60 18.84 -1.52
C ALA A 132 7.66 17.90 -2.30
N TYR A 133 7.44 16.71 -1.74
CA TYR A 133 6.49 15.74 -2.29
C TYR A 133 5.10 15.96 -1.70
N HIS A 134 4.10 15.76 -2.54
CA HIS A 134 2.70 15.80 -2.14
C HIS A 134 2.07 14.43 -2.34
N VAL A 135 1.40 13.93 -1.31
CA VAL A 135 0.70 12.64 -1.35
C VAL A 135 -0.78 12.89 -1.19
N GLU A 136 -1.56 12.40 -2.15
CA GLU A 136 -3.00 12.50 -2.18
C GLU A 136 -3.64 11.13 -2.29
N ILE A 137 -4.91 11.03 -1.96
CA ILE A 137 -5.70 9.82 -2.24
C ILE A 137 -6.04 9.79 -3.73
N ASP A 138 -5.83 8.64 -4.38
CA ASP A 138 -6.28 8.43 -5.77
C ASP A 138 -7.80 8.21 -5.81
N ALA A 139 -8.55 9.32 -5.78
CA ALA A 139 -10.02 9.29 -5.77
C ALA A 139 -10.61 8.66 -7.05
N GLY A 140 -9.91 8.81 -8.18
CA GLY A 140 -10.30 8.18 -9.44
C GLY A 140 -10.22 6.66 -9.35
N TYR A 141 -9.13 6.15 -8.77
CA TYR A 141 -8.94 4.72 -8.57
C TYR A 141 -9.88 4.13 -7.52
N ILE A 142 -10.14 4.82 -6.39
CA ILE A 142 -11.15 4.39 -5.41
C ILE A 142 -12.52 4.23 -6.07
N SER A 143 -12.92 5.21 -6.89
CA SER A 143 -14.22 5.20 -7.58
C SER A 143 -14.37 4.02 -8.55
N ALA A 144 -13.28 3.58 -9.17
CA ALA A 144 -13.26 2.40 -10.05
C ALA A 144 -13.35 1.07 -9.27
N LEU A 145 -12.86 1.04 -8.03
CA LEU A 145 -12.81 -0.15 -7.18
C LEU A 145 -14.06 -0.36 -6.33
N GLU A 146 -14.83 0.70 -6.09
CA GLU A 146 -16.11 0.65 -5.40
C GLU A 146 -17.27 0.68 -6.40
N PRO A 147 -17.73 -0.50 -6.88
CA PRO A 147 -18.87 -0.55 -7.79
C PRO A 147 -20.12 0.03 -7.13
N GLN A 148 -20.70 1.03 -7.79
CA GLN A 148 -21.89 1.73 -7.33
C GLN A 148 -23.18 0.93 -7.57
N THR A 149 -23.13 -0.07 -8.46
CA THR A 149 -24.30 -0.91 -8.81
C THR A 149 -24.26 -2.24 -8.07
N ASN A 150 -25.43 -2.82 -7.80
CA ASN A 150 -25.55 -4.15 -7.18
C ASN A 150 -24.86 -5.25 -8.03
N LEU A 151 -24.98 -5.17 -9.36
CA LEU A 151 -24.31 -6.09 -10.27
C LEU A 151 -22.78 -5.95 -10.17
N GLY A 152 -22.26 -4.73 -10.11
CA GLY A 152 -20.83 -4.48 -9.94
C GLY A 152 -20.31 -5.02 -8.60
N LYS A 153 -21.07 -4.85 -7.51
CA LYS A 153 -20.76 -5.42 -6.19
C LYS A 153 -20.68 -6.95 -6.26
N MET A 154 -21.66 -7.59 -6.88
CA MET A 154 -21.66 -9.05 -7.06
C MET A 154 -20.49 -9.54 -7.95
N ALA A 155 -20.19 -8.84 -9.03
CA ALA A 155 -19.04 -9.17 -9.89
C ALA A 155 -17.72 -9.06 -9.13
N ARG A 156 -17.56 -8.04 -8.28
CA ARG A 156 -16.41 -7.90 -7.39
C ARG A 156 -16.33 -9.07 -6.41
N ASP A 157 -17.42 -9.42 -5.74
CA ASP A 157 -17.43 -10.51 -4.75
C ASP A 157 -17.10 -11.87 -5.37
N LEU A 158 -17.59 -12.13 -6.60
CA LEU A 158 -17.22 -13.32 -7.37
C LEU A 158 -15.73 -13.33 -7.73
N ARG A 159 -15.19 -12.19 -8.16
CA ARG A 159 -13.77 -12.03 -8.47
C ARG A 159 -12.90 -12.24 -7.24
N ILE A 160 -13.27 -11.66 -6.10
CA ILE A 160 -12.64 -11.88 -4.80
C ILE A 160 -12.59 -13.37 -4.47
N LYS A 161 -13.74 -14.07 -4.51
CA LYS A 161 -13.78 -15.52 -4.26
C LYS A 161 -12.83 -16.29 -5.16
N SER A 162 -12.84 -16.00 -6.46
CA SER A 162 -11.98 -16.69 -7.43
C SER A 162 -10.50 -16.50 -7.13
N ILE A 163 -10.07 -15.31 -6.75
CA ILE A 163 -8.66 -15.02 -6.43
C ILE A 163 -8.27 -15.71 -5.12
N LEU A 164 -9.09 -15.58 -4.07
CA LEU A 164 -8.80 -16.21 -2.78
C LEU A 164 -8.76 -17.74 -2.87
N GLU A 165 -9.52 -18.35 -3.78
CA GLU A 165 -9.42 -19.79 -4.06
C GLU A 165 -8.10 -20.17 -4.73
N LYS A 166 -7.59 -19.35 -5.66
CA LYS A 166 -6.30 -19.58 -6.33
C LYS A 166 -5.09 -19.37 -5.43
N MET A 167 -5.25 -18.62 -4.34
CA MET A 167 -4.21 -18.35 -3.34
C MET A 167 -4.10 -19.42 -2.24
N LYS A 168 -4.98 -20.43 -2.24
CA LYS A 168 -4.95 -21.55 -1.27
C LYS A 168 -3.93 -22.61 -1.68
#